data_AF-A0A376FEK2-F1
#
_entry.id   AF-A0A376FEK2-F1
#
_cell.length_a   1.000
_cell.length_b   1.000
_cell.length_c   1.000
_cell.angle_alpha   90.00
_cell.angle_beta   90.00
_cell.angle_gamma   90.00
#
_symmetry.space_group_name_H-M   'P 1'
#
loop_
_entity.id
_entity.type
_entity.pdbx_description
1 polymer ?
#
loop_
_entity_poly.entity_id
_entity_poly.type
_entity_poly.pdbx_seq_one_letter_code
_entity_poly.pdbx_strand_id
1 'polypeptide(L)' 'MIWFEDNTISAELVQMRALQPEQWAKPLAIKSDAKPILNARHDGHVWRRVPEPLRYLTDNAENASS' A
#
# COMPACT_ATOMS: atom_id res chain seq x y z
N MET A 1 17.49 -20.58 -3.70
CA MET A 1 17.41 -22.03 -3.96
C MET A 1 16.08 -22.28 -4.66
N ILE A 2 16.04 -23.10 -5.71
CA ILE A 2 14.80 -23.41 -6.43
C ILE A 2 14.66 -24.93 -6.42
N TRP A 3 13.51 -25.43 -5.93
CA TRP A 3 13.13 -26.84 -5.94
C TRP A 3 11.95 -27.00 -6.88
N PHE A 4 12.04 -27.92 -7.84
CA PHE A 4 11.00 -28.11 -8.87
C PHE A 4 10.58 -29.59 -9.01
N GLU A 5 11.40 -30.53 -8.55
CA GLU A 5 11.05 -31.95 -8.50
C GLU A 5 10.44 -32.30 -7.13
N ASP A 6 9.45 -33.18 -7.11
CA ASP A 6 8.69 -33.55 -5.90
C ASP A 6 9.57 -34.06 -4.76
N ASN A 7 10.64 -34.79 -5.07
CA ASN A 7 11.63 -35.26 -4.11
C ASN A 7 12.34 -34.08 -3.41
N THR A 8 12.77 -33.09 -4.18
CA THR A 8 13.51 -31.91 -3.70
C THR A 8 12.60 -30.98 -2.91
N ILE A 9 11.34 -30.83 -3.33
CA ILE A 9 10.32 -30.08 -2.60
C ILE A 9 10.02 -30.75 -1.26
N SER A 10 9.81 -32.07 -1.26
CA SER A 10 9.50 -32.82 -0.03
C SER A 10 10.64 -32.76 0.98
N ALA A 11 11.89 -32.87 0.52
CA ALA A 11 13.07 -32.76 1.37
C ALA A 11 13.16 -31.36 2.01
N GLU A 12 12.93 -30.30 1.24
CA GLU A 12 12.97 -28.94 1.77
C GLU A 12 11.85 -28.67 2.78
N LEU A 13 10.64 -29.16 2.52
CA LEU A 13 9.52 -29.00 3.45
C LEU A 13 9.79 -29.62 4.83
N VAL A 14 10.51 -30.75 4.88
CA VAL A 14 10.93 -31.37 6.14
C VAL A 14 11.91 -30.46 6.88
N GLN A 15 12.86 -29.85 6.17
CA GLN A 15 13.82 -28.90 6.77
C GLN A 15 13.11 -27.65 7.30
N MET A 16 12.20 -27.07 6.53
CA MET A 16 11.43 -25.90 6.95
C MET A 16 10.59 -26.15 8.21
N ARG A 17 10.03 -27.37 8.36
CA ARG A 17 9.24 -27.75 9.54
C ARG A 17 10.05 -27.87 10.83
N ALA A 18 11.37 -28.03 10.74
CA ALA A 18 12.24 -28.07 11.91
C ALA A 18 12.46 -26.69 12.58
N LEU A 19 12.05 -25.62 11.90
CA LEU A 19 12.25 -24.24 12.35
C LEU A 19 11.24 -23.87 13.44
N GLN A 20 11.76 -23.37 14.57
CA GLN A 20 10.95 -23.08 15.74
C GLN A 20 9.99 -21.90 15.48
N PRO A 21 8.76 -21.90 16.03
CA PRO A 21 7.77 -20.86 15.79
C PRO A 21 8.26 -19.43 16.12
N GLU A 22 9.17 -19.30 17.08
CA GLU A 22 9.75 -18.02 17.50
C GLU A 22 10.62 -17.39 16.41
N GLN A 23 11.14 -18.20 15.49
CA GLN A 23 11.99 -17.77 14.37
C GLN A 23 11.16 -17.43 13.12
N TRP A 24 9.84 -17.59 13.16
CA TRP A 24 8.98 -17.25 12.03
C TRP A 24 8.94 -15.73 11.86
N ALA A 25 9.15 -15.28 10.62
CA ALA A 25 9.04 -13.87 10.29
C ALA A 25 7.59 -13.41 10.47
N LYS A 26 7.37 -12.42 11.35
CA LYS A 26 6.08 -11.73 11.46
C LYS A 26 6.03 -10.63 10.40
N PRO A 27 4.92 -10.49 9.66
CA PRO A 27 4.79 -9.37 8.74
C PRO A 27 4.92 -8.04 9.50
N LEU A 28 5.48 -7.03 8.84
CA LEU A 28 5.55 -5.69 9.42
C LEU A 28 4.13 -5.21 9.70
N ALA A 29 3.95 -4.56 10.85
CA ALA A 29 2.67 -3.93 11.19
C ALA A 29 2.31 -2.92 10.09
N ILE A 30 1.24 -3.21 9.37
CA ILE A 30 0.65 -2.27 8.41
C ILE A 30 0.09 -1.13 9.26
N LYS A 31 0.83 -0.03 9.39
CA LYS A 31 0.26 1.22 9.87
C LYS A 31 -0.81 1.60 8.85
N SER A 32 -2.08 1.57 9.27
CA SER A 32 -3.23 2.03 8.48
C SER A 32 -3.23 3.54 8.27
N ASP A 33 -2.04 4.14 8.16
CA ASP A 33 -1.91 5.49 7.62
C ASP A 33 -2.06 5.34 6.11
N ALA A 34 -3.31 5.05 5.72
CA ALA A 34 -3.74 5.04 4.34
C ALA A 34 -3.48 6.44 3.84
N LYS A 35 -2.28 6.66 3.30
CA LYS A 35 -1.91 7.90 2.63
C LYS A 35 -3.05 8.15 1.65
N PRO A 36 -3.90 9.18 1.89
CA PRO A 36 -5.03 9.42 1.01
C PRO A 36 -4.41 9.58 -0.37
N ILE A 37 -4.86 8.78 -1.33
CA ILE A 37 -4.42 8.91 -2.71
C ILE A 37 -4.81 10.33 -3.09
N LEU A 38 -3.82 11.23 -3.08
CA LEU A 38 -3.98 12.65 -3.34
C LEU A 38 -4.68 12.74 -4.70
N ASN A 39 -5.94 13.21 -4.68
CA ASN A 39 -6.81 13.34 -5.85
C ASN A 39 -7.56 12.09 -6.32
N ALA A 40 -7.85 11.10 -5.47
CA ALA A 40 -8.80 10.03 -5.82
C ALA A 40 -9.96 9.91 -4.83
N ARG A 41 -11.19 9.93 -5.34
CA ARG A 41 -12.41 9.66 -4.57
C ARG A 41 -12.91 8.26 -4.90
N HIS A 42 -13.17 7.45 -3.88
CA HIS A 42 -13.84 6.16 -4.04
C HIS A 42 -15.34 6.40 -4.20
N ASP A 43 -15.91 5.99 -5.34
CA ASP A 43 -17.33 6.18 -5.67
C ASP A 43 -18.22 4.99 -5.28
N GLY A 44 -17.80 4.23 -4.28
CA GLY A 44 -18.47 2.99 -3.86
C GLY A 44 -18.16 1.76 -4.72
N HIS A 45 -17.87 1.93 -6.02
CA HIS A 45 -17.53 0.81 -6.93
C HIS A 45 -16.14 0.92 -7.56
N VAL A 46 -15.63 2.14 -7.79
CA VAL A 46 -14.38 2.38 -8.52
C VAL A 46 -13.63 3.58 -7.93
N TRP A 47 -12.30 3.53 -7.99
CA TRP A 47 -11.42 4.67 -7.71
C TRP A 47 -11.36 5.60 -8.93
N ARG A 48 -11.82 6.84 -8.77
CA ARG A 48 -11.74 7.87 -9.81
C ARG A 48 -10.83 9.01 -9.37
N ARG A 49 -9.98 9.49 -10.29
CA ARG A 49 -9.17 10.69 -10.07
C ARG A 49 -10.05 11.93 -10.23
N VAL A 50 -10.12 12.77 -9.19
CA VAL A 50 -10.83 14.05 -9.25
C VAL A 50 -9.77 15.15 -9.29
N PRO A 51 -9.55 15.81 -10.44
CA PRO A 51 -8.59 16.92 -10.50
C PRO A 51 -9.12 18.08 -9.66
N GLU A 52 -8.24 18.70 -8.88
CA GLU A 52 -8.55 19.96 -8.23
C GLU A 52 -8.46 21.07 -9.29
N PRO A 53 -9.54 21.83 -9.55
CA PRO A 53 -9.49 22.93 -10.51
C PRO A 53 -8.59 24.04 -9.97
N LEU A 54 -7.42 24.20 -10.58
CA LEU A 54 -6.51 25.30 -10.27
C LEU A 54 -7.13 26.62 -10.78
N ARG A 55 -7.70 27.43 -9.88
CA ARG A 55 -8.10 28.81 -10.20
C ARG A 55 -6.85 29.68 -10.24
N TYR A 56 -6.51 30.19 -11.43
CA TYR A 56 -5.37 31.11 -11.62
C TYR A 56 -5.59 32.51 -11.01
N LEU A 57 -6.83 32.89 -10.73
CA LEU A 57 -7.20 34.14 -10.08
C LEU A 57 -8.06 33.82 -8.86
N THR A 58 -7.52 34.05 -7.68
CA THR A 58 -8.29 34.10 -6.44
C THR A 58 -8.86 35.52 -6.37
N ASP A 59 -10.18 35.70 -6.50
CA ASP A 59 -10.84 37.02 -6.36
C ASP A 59 -10.72 37.61 -4.93
N ASN A 60 -9.90 36.99 -4.07
CA ASN A 60 -9.71 37.38 -2.68
C ASN A 60 -8.50 38.30 -2.46
N ALA A 61 -7.90 38.82 -3.54
CA ALA A 61 -6.81 39.80 -3.49
C ALA A 61 -7.23 41.22 -3.90
N GLU A 62 -8.52 41.48 -4.18
CA GLU A 62 -9.00 42.84 -4.44
C GLU A 62 -9.63 43.53 -3.20
N ASN A 63 -9.74 42.83 -2.06
CA ASN A 63 -10.25 43.40 -0.80
C ASN A 63 -9.27 43.28 0.36
N ALA A 64 -7.98 43.52 0.10
CA ALA A 64 -7.00 43.72 1.16
C ALA A 64 -5.96 44.77 0.74
N SER A 65 -6.35 46.05 0.77
CA SER A 65 -5.52 47.19 1.20
C SER A 65 -6.25 48.52 0.96
N SER A 66 -6.60 49.17 2.08
CA SER A 66 -6.82 50.62 2.33
C SER A 66 -7.80 51.43 1.47
#